data_AF-A0A3D4Z7M0-F1
#
_entry.id   AF-A0A3D4Z7M0-F1
#
_cell.length_a   1.000
_cell.length_b   1.000
_cell.length_c   1.000
_cell.angle_alpha   90.00
_cell.angle_beta   90.00
_cell.angle_gamma   90.00
#
_symmetry.space_group_name_H-M   'P 1'
#
loop_
_entity.id
_entity.type
_entity.pdbx_description
1 polymer ?
#
loop_
_entity_poly.entity_id
_entity_poly.type
_entity_poly.pdbx_seq_one_letter_code
_entity_poly.pdbx_strand_id
1 'polypeptide(L)'
;MMPIIAYCLTWELSLLSNAMKALATKCIDGIIAFPERCKYYAENSVSIATVLNPILGYAATAEIVKKAVATGKPLRELLQQTSLTDAQIEKVFDLYDSTYPNLKGGTKAGG
;
A
#
# COMPACT_ATOMS: atom_id res chain seq x y z
N MET A 1 -26.92 5.04 42.77
CA MET A 1 -25.95 5.21 41.65
C MET A 1 -25.56 3.88 41.01
N MET A 2 -25.19 2.84 41.77
CA MET A 2 -24.86 1.49 41.24
C MET A 2 -25.85 0.91 40.19
N PRO A 3 -27.19 1.03 40.34
CA PRO A 3 -28.12 0.49 39.35
C PRO A 3 -28.06 1.16 37.97
N ILE A 4 -27.78 2.48 37.95
CA ILE A 4 -27.68 3.25 36.71
C ILE A 4 -26.41 2.86 35.95
N ILE A 5 -25.30 2.69 36.67
CA ILE A 5 -24.01 2.28 36.08
C ILE A 5 -24.14 0.89 35.44
N ALA A 6 -24.75 -0.08 36.14
CA ALA A 6 -24.97 -1.42 35.61
C ALA A 6 -25.86 -1.41 34.36
N TYR A 7 -26.93 -0.60 34.35
CA TYR A 7 -27.80 -0.43 33.19
C TYR A 7 -27.06 0.14 31.98
N CYS A 8 -26.35 1.26 32.15
CA CYS A 8 -25.63 1.90 31.04
C CYS A 8 -24.58 0.96 30.45
N LEU A 9 -23.82 0.27 31.29
CA LEU A 9 -22.79 -0.67 30.84
C LEU A 9 -23.39 -1.83 30.02
N THR A 10 -24.45 -2.46 30.53
CA THR A 10 -25.07 -3.60 29.85
C THR A 10 -25.79 -3.19 28.55
N TRP A 11 -26.37 -1.99 28.54
CA TRP A 11 -26.95 -1.40 27.34
C TRP A 11 -25.89 -1.12 26.26
N GLU A 12 -24.78 -0.49 26.61
CA GLU A 12 -23.70 -0.17 25.67
C GLU A 12 -23.03 -1.43 25.11
N LEU A 13 -22.81 -2.45 25.94
CA LEU A 13 -22.30 -3.75 25.48
C LEU A 13 -23.23 -4.40 24.45
N SER A 14 -24.54 -4.31 24.68
CA SER A 14 -25.54 -4.82 23.75
C SER A 14 -25.55 -4.03 22.45
N LEU A 15 -25.46 -2.70 22.54
CA LEU A 15 -25.38 -1.81 21.38
C LEU A 15 -24.13 -2.10 20.54
N LEU A 16 -22.95 -2.17 21.16
CA LEU A 16 -21.69 -2.46 20.48
C LEU A 16 -21.73 -3.83 19.81
N SER A 17 -22.24 -4.85 20.50
CA SER A 17 -22.36 -6.20 19.96
C SER A 17 -23.23 -6.24 18.69
N ASN A 18 -24.34 -5.50 18.70
CA ASN A 18 -25.23 -5.43 17.55
C ASN A 18 -24.63 -4.59 16.41
N ALA A 19 -23.97 -3.48 16.74
CA ALA A 19 -23.29 -2.62 15.76
C ALA A 19 -22.17 -3.38 15.04
N MET A 20 -21.37 -4.17 15.76
CA MET A 20 -20.31 -4.99 15.17
C MET A 20 -20.85 -6.03 14.18
N LYS A 21 -21.96 -6.71 14.53
CA LYS A 21 -22.62 -7.68 13.64
C LYS A 21 -23.19 -6.99 12.39
N ALA A 22 -23.78 -5.82 12.56
CA ALA A 22 -24.29 -5.03 11.44
C ALA A 22 -23.15 -4.57 10.52
N LEU A 23 -22.05 -4.06 11.07
CA LEU A 23 -20.88 -3.64 10.30
C LEU A 23 -20.29 -4.81 9.49
N ALA A 24 -20.12 -5.98 10.12
CA ALA A 24 -19.63 -7.17 9.45
C ALA A 24 -20.49 -7.55 8.24
N THR A 25 -21.80 -7.74 8.47
CA THR A 25 -22.71 -8.29 7.46
C THR A 25 -23.24 -7.28 6.44
N LYS A 26 -23.28 -5.99 6.78
CA LYS A 26 -23.85 -4.92 5.93
C LYS A 26 -22.80 -4.07 5.24
N CYS A 27 -21.53 -4.19 5.63
CA CYS A 27 -20.44 -3.44 5.03
C CYS A 27 -19.28 -4.36 4.66
N ILE A 28 -18.65 -5.00 5.65
CA ILE A 28 -17.38 -5.71 5.45
C ILE A 28 -17.51 -6.87 4.46
N ASP A 29 -18.52 -7.73 4.60
CA ASP A 29 -18.73 -8.89 3.74
C ASP A 29 -18.89 -8.52 2.24
N GLY A 30 -19.29 -7.28 1.95
CA GLY A 30 -19.51 -6.76 0.60
C GLY A 30 -18.37 -5.91 0.05
N ILE A 31 -17.25 -5.75 0.78
CA ILE A 31 -16.14 -4.90 0.30
C ILE A 31 -15.47 -5.57 -0.90
N ILE A 32 -15.43 -4.85 -2.02
CA ILE A 32 -14.71 -5.25 -3.24
C ILE A 32 -13.67 -4.19 -3.55
N ALA A 33 -12.42 -4.61 -3.78
CA ALA A 33 -11.37 -3.71 -4.21
C ALA A 33 -11.55 -3.31 -5.68
N PHE A 34 -11.18 -2.08 -6.04
CA PHE A 34 -11.12 -1.64 -7.44
C PHE A 34 -9.67 -1.76 -7.95
N PRO A 35 -9.29 -2.86 -8.63
CA PRO A 35 -7.88 -3.21 -8.83
C PRO A 35 -7.13 -2.20 -9.69
N GLU A 36 -7.78 -1.66 -10.72
CA GLU A 36 -7.18 -0.68 -11.63
C GLU A 36 -6.77 0.59 -10.89
N ARG A 37 -7.63 1.09 -10.00
CA ARG A 37 -7.35 2.29 -9.21
C ARG A 37 -6.31 2.03 -8.14
N CYS A 38 -6.33 0.85 -7.51
CA CYS A 38 -5.27 0.44 -6.58
C CYS A 38 -3.91 0.38 -7.28
N LYS A 39 -3.84 -0.24 -8.47
CA LYS A 39 -2.63 -0.33 -9.28
C LYS A 39 -2.13 1.05 -9.70
N TYR A 40 -3.03 1.93 -10.16
CA TYR A 40 -2.67 3.31 -10.48
C TYR A 40 -2.02 4.03 -9.30
N TYR A 41 -2.58 3.95 -8.09
CA TYR A 41 -1.98 4.58 -6.91
C TYR A 41 -0.65 3.95 -6.53
N ALA A 42 -0.52 2.64 -6.64
CA ALA A 42 0.69 1.92 -6.31
C ALA A 42 1.85 2.31 -7.25
N GLU A 43 1.60 2.37 -8.56
CA GLU A 43 2.60 2.72 -9.58
C GLU A 43 2.95 4.20 -9.60
N ASN A 44 2.02 5.09 -9.25
CA ASN A 44 2.27 6.53 -9.22
C ASN A 44 2.76 7.05 -7.85
N SER A 45 2.86 6.17 -6.86
CA SER A 45 3.36 6.56 -5.55
C SER A 45 4.87 6.77 -5.58
N VAL A 46 5.31 7.92 -5.10
CA VAL A 46 6.73 8.27 -4.93
C VAL A 46 7.44 7.32 -3.96
N SER A 47 6.69 6.66 -3.07
CA SER A 47 7.22 5.71 -2.09
C SER A 47 7.88 4.48 -2.72
N ILE A 48 7.52 4.12 -3.97
CA ILE A 48 8.14 2.98 -4.68
C ILE A 48 9.65 3.20 -4.91
N ALA A 49 10.10 4.45 -4.91
CA ALA A 49 11.51 4.77 -5.04
C ALA A 49 12.38 4.14 -3.93
N THR A 50 11.81 3.82 -2.76
CA THR A 50 12.56 3.15 -1.68
C THR A 50 13.14 1.79 -2.09
N VAL A 51 12.48 1.07 -3.00
CA VAL A 51 12.94 -0.21 -3.58
C VAL A 51 14.17 -0.01 -4.46
N LEU A 52 14.40 1.21 -4.97
CA LEU A 52 15.56 1.55 -5.79
C LEU A 52 16.83 1.79 -4.97
N ASN A 53 16.73 2.04 -3.66
CA ASN A 53 17.88 2.37 -2.81
C ASN A 53 19.01 1.32 -2.87
N PRO A 54 18.74 -0.01 -2.85
CA PRO A 54 19.79 -1.02 -2.98
C PRO A 54 20.40 -1.12 -4.39
N ILE A 55 19.74 -0.60 -5.42
CA ILE A 55 20.14 -0.73 -6.83
C ILE A 55 20.90 0.52 -7.30
N LEU A 56 20.33 1.70 -7.06
CA LEU A 56 20.86 3.00 -7.50
C LEU A 56 21.62 3.75 -6.39
N GLY A 57 21.46 3.34 -5.12
CA GLY A 57 21.95 4.07 -3.96
C GLY A 57 20.98 5.19 -3.53
N TYR A 58 21.08 5.56 -2.25
CA TYR A 58 20.17 6.53 -1.62
C TYR A 58 20.24 7.91 -2.26
N ALA A 59 21.44 8.43 -2.54
CA ALA A 59 21.62 9.78 -3.08
C ALA A 59 20.99 9.93 -4.47
N ALA A 60 21.24 9.00 -5.38
CA ALA A 60 20.66 9.00 -6.73
C ALA A 60 19.14 8.85 -6.69
N THR A 61 18.63 7.96 -5.84
CA THR A 61 17.19 7.74 -5.66
C THR A 61 16.51 9.00 -5.13
N ALA A 62 17.11 9.68 -4.15
CA ALA A 62 16.57 10.92 -3.58
C ALA A 62 16.51 12.07 -4.61
N GLU A 63 17.48 12.17 -5.51
CA GLU A 63 17.43 13.15 -6.60
C GLU A 63 16.29 12.88 -7.58
N ILE A 64 16.09 11.62 -7.96
CA ILE A 64 15.00 11.22 -8.87
C ILE A 64 13.65 11.52 -8.23
N VAL A 65 13.48 11.21 -6.95
CA VAL A 65 12.27 11.53 -6.17
C VAL A 65 12.01 13.03 -6.14
N LYS A 66 13.02 13.85 -5.86
CA LYS A 66 12.88 15.32 -5.88
C LYS A 66 12.46 15.83 -7.26
N LYS A 67 13.03 15.27 -8.34
CA LYS A 67 12.65 15.61 -9.71
C LYS A 67 11.21 15.18 -10.03
N ALA A 68 10.78 14.00 -9.59
CA ALA A 68 9.42 13.51 -9.78
C ALA A 68 8.39 14.44 -9.11
N VAL A 69 8.64 14.82 -7.85
CA VAL A 69 7.76 15.73 -7.11
C VAL A 69 7.74 17.13 -7.73
N ALA A 70 8.88 17.66 -8.15
CA ALA A 70 8.96 19.00 -8.74
C ALA A 70 8.32 19.10 -10.13
N THR A 71 8.39 18.04 -10.93
CA THR A 71 7.89 18.04 -12.32
C THR A 71 6.49 17.46 -12.46
N GLY A 72 5.99 16.74 -11.45
CA GLY A 72 4.74 16.00 -11.52
C GLY A 72 4.75 14.85 -12.52
N LYS A 73 5.92 14.48 -13.06
CA LYS A 73 6.07 13.38 -14.01
C LYS A 73 6.09 12.04 -13.31
N PRO A 74 5.56 10.98 -13.96
CA PRO A 74 5.58 9.64 -13.38
C PRO A 74 7.02 9.15 -13.20
N LEU A 75 7.27 8.45 -12.10
CA LEU A 75 8.61 7.96 -11.76
C LEU A 75 9.19 7.06 -12.86
N ARG A 76 8.33 6.30 -13.56
CA ARG A 76 8.72 5.42 -14.68
C ARG A 76 9.43 6.19 -15.81
N GLU A 77 8.93 7.36 -16.18
CA GLU A 77 9.54 8.20 -17.23
C GLU A 77 10.92 8.73 -16.80
N LEU A 78 11.06 9.08 -15.52
CA LEU A 78 12.33 9.61 -15.00
C LEU A 78 13.38 8.50 -14.85
N LEU A 79 12.96 7.25 -14.59
CA LEU A 79 13.87 6.11 -14.53
C LEU A 79 14.39 5.69 -15.91
N GLN A 80 13.62 5.89 -16.98
CA GLN A 80 14.10 5.64 -18.35
C GLN A 80 15.27 6.55 -18.75
N GLN A 81 15.45 7.68 -18.07
CA GLN A 81 16.59 8.59 -18.27
C GLN A 81 17.84 8.17 -17.48
N THR A 82 17.75 7.10 -16.68
CA THR A 82 18.86 6.58 -15.88
C THR A 82 19.48 5.35 -16.52
N SER A 83 20.57 4.84 -15.91
CA SER A 83 21.35 3.69 -16.40
C SER A 83 20.65 2.33 -16.28
N LEU A 84 19.35 2.29 -15.94
CA LEU A 84 18.58 1.07 -15.75
C LEU A 84 18.02 0.55 -17.08
N THR A 85 18.01 -0.77 -17.24
CA THR A 85 17.32 -1.42 -18.38
C THR A 85 15.83 -1.53 -18.13
N ASP A 86 15.02 -1.58 -19.20
CA ASP A 86 13.56 -1.73 -19.10
C ASP A 86 13.15 -2.94 -18.26
N ALA A 87 13.90 -4.04 -18.36
CA ALA A 87 13.67 -5.25 -17.54
C ALA A 87 13.92 -5.03 -16.05
N GLN A 88 14.90 -4.19 -15.68
CA GLN A 88 15.15 -3.83 -14.29
C GLN A 88 14.09 -2.87 -13.75
N ILE A 89 13.62 -1.94 -14.58
CA ILE A 89 12.53 -1.02 -14.22
C ILE A 89 11.24 -1.82 -13.97
N GLU A 90 10.86 -2.72 -14.88
CA GLU A 90 9.64 -3.52 -14.74
C GLU A 90 9.66 -4.36 -13.45
N LYS A 91 10.82 -4.92 -13.08
CA LYS A 91 10.98 -5.68 -11.85
C LYS A 91 10.81 -4.83 -10.58
N VAL A 92 11.14 -3.54 -10.63
CA VAL A 92 10.92 -2.63 -9.48
C VAL A 92 9.44 -2.28 -9.34
N PHE A 93 8.71 -2.20 -10.46
CA PHE A 93 7.26 -1.98 -10.46
C PHE A 93 6.45 -3.24 -10.15
N ASP A 94 7.09 -4.40 -9.98
CA ASP A 94 6.49 -5.59 -9.37
C ASP A 94 6.35 -5.38 -7.84
N LEU A 95 5.30 -4.64 -7.49
CA LEU A 95 5.00 -4.18 -6.13
C LEU A 95 4.67 -5.31 -5.15
N TYR A 96 4.38 -6.52 -5.66
CA TYR A 96 4.03 -7.65 -4.81
C TYR A 96 5.21 -8.06 -3.92
N ASP A 97 6.42 -8.09 -4.49
CA ASP A 97 7.67 -8.37 -3.76
C ASP A 97 7.96 -7.33 -2.66
N SER A 98 7.45 -6.11 -2.82
CA SER A 98 7.62 -5.03 -1.84
C SER A 98 6.72 -5.17 -0.61
N THR A 99 5.73 -6.06 -0.64
CA THR A 99 4.85 -6.33 0.52
C THR A 99 5.47 -7.30 1.54
N TYR A 100 6.61 -7.91 1.21
CA TYR A 100 7.32 -8.86 2.07
C TYR A 100 8.68 -8.33 2.54
N PRO A 101 9.10 -8.63 3.78
CA PRO A 101 10.43 -8.30 4.25
C PRO A 101 11.50 -9.16 3.54
N ASN A 102 12.64 -8.52 3.20
CA ASN A 102 13.74 -9.04 2.37
C ASN A 102 13.43 -9.10 0.87
N LEU A 103 13.69 -7.98 0.16
CA LEU A 103 13.70 -7.84 -1.30
C LEU A 103 14.79 -8.73 -1.95
N LYS A 104 14.57 -10.04 -1.90
CA LYS A 104 15.31 -11.08 -2.63
C LYS A 104 14.27 -12.08 -3.13
N GLY A 105 13.77 -11.84 -4.34
CA GLY A 105 13.05 -12.79 -5.20
C GLY A 105 12.30 -13.90 -4.47
N GLY A 106 11.04 -13.64 -4.11
CA GLY A 106 10.13 -14.64 -3.59
C GLY A 106 9.51 -15.43 -4.73
N THR A 107 10.15 -16.55 -5.07
CA THR A 107 9.63 -17.62 -5.94
C THR A 107 8.11 -17.79 -5.82
N LYS A 108 7.43 -17.82 -6.96
CA LYS A 108 6.04 -18.22 -7.17
C LYS A 108 5.51 -19.12 -6.05
N ALA A 109 4.52 -18.64 -5.29
CA ALA A 109 3.60 -19.50 -4.56
C ALA A 109 2.21 -19.32 -5.18
N GLY A 110 1.98 -20.05 -6.27
CA GLY A 110 0.64 -20.39 -6.71
C GLY A 110 0.11 -21.53 -5.84
N GLY A 111 -1.13 -21.38 -5.39
CA GLY A 111 -1.91 -22.33 -4.61
C GLY A 111 -3.27 -21.73 -4.33
#